data_AF-A0A7C2HYX9-F1
#
_entry.id   AF-A0A7C2HYX9-F1
#
_cell.length_a   1.000
_cell.length_b   1.000
_cell.length_c   1.000
_cell.angle_alpha   90.00
_cell.angle_beta   90.00
_cell.angle_gamma   90.00
#
_symmetry.space_group_name_H-M   'P 1'
#
loop_
_entity.id
_entity.type
_entity.pdbx_description
1 polymer ?
#
loop_
_entity_poly.entity_id
_entity_poly.type
_entity_poly.pdbx_seq_one_letter_code
_entity_poly.pdbx_strand_id
1 'polypeptide(L)'
;MNESATWREYKENGSEELREALILHYAPLVRNLAKGMHFKLPAVIEYADLVSYGFLGLLDAIERYDPDKGIDFKAYAKMRINGAIIDGVRSEKRL
;
A
#
# COMPACT_ATOMS: atom_id res chain seq x y z
N MET A 1 -13.54 2.11 -12.53
CA MET A 1 -13.47 3.16 -11.50
C MET A 1 -12.88 4.40 -12.15
N ASN A 2 -13.50 5.57 -11.97
CA ASN A 2 -12.88 6.83 -12.33
C ASN A 2 -12.03 7.30 -11.13
N GLU A 3 -10.73 7.05 -11.20
CA GLU A 3 -9.78 7.26 -10.09
C GLU A 3 -9.80 8.71 -9.59
N SER A 4 -9.77 9.70 -10.50
CA SER A 4 -9.79 11.12 -10.13
C SER A 4 -11.07 11.52 -9.39
N ALA A 5 -12.23 11.05 -9.85
CA ALA A 5 -13.51 11.34 -9.22
C ALA A 5 -13.62 10.66 -7.84
N THR A 6 -13.25 9.38 -7.75
CA THR A 6 -13.24 8.61 -6.50
C THR A 6 -12.32 9.25 -5.45
N TRP A 7 -11.13 9.69 -5.84
CA TRP A 7 -10.22 10.37 -4.91
C TRP A 7 -10.76 11.70 -4.41
N ARG A 8 -11.34 12.52 -5.30
CA ARG A 8 -11.92 13.80 -4.90
C ARG A 8 -13.03 13.59 -3.88
N GLU A 9 -13.97 12.70 -4.19
CA GLU A 9 -15.09 12.40 -3.31
C GLU A 9 -14.63 11.83 -1.97
N TYR A 10 -13.69 10.87 -1.98
CA TYR A 10 -13.10 10.33 -0.75
C TYR A 10 -12.42 11.40 0.10
N LYS A 11 -11.70 12.35 -0.52
CA LYS A 11 -11.02 13.43 0.21
C LYS A 11 -11.98 14.50 0.72
N GLU A 12 -13.15 14.65 0.12
CA GLU A 12 -14.20 15.58 0.57
C GLU A 12 -15.02 15.01 1.73
N ASN A 13 -15.38 13.73 1.70
CA ASN A 13 -16.35 13.15 2.63
C ASN A 13 -15.83 12.02 3.53
N GLY A 14 -14.65 11.47 3.25
CA GLY A 14 -14.06 10.37 4.03
C GLY A 14 -14.85 9.06 3.98
N SER A 15 -15.67 8.82 2.95
CA SER A 15 -16.50 7.60 2.82
C SER A 15 -15.68 6.32 2.97
N GLU A 16 -16.16 5.43 3.85
CA GLU A 16 -15.54 4.12 4.06
C GLU A 16 -15.73 3.23 2.83
N GLU A 17 -16.86 3.34 2.13
CA GLU A 17 -17.12 2.59 0.90
C GLU A 17 -16.12 2.95 -0.21
N LEU A 18 -15.78 4.24 -0.35
CA LEU A 18 -14.75 4.68 -1.29
C LEU A 18 -13.35 4.27 -0.85
N ARG A 19 -13.08 4.31 0.46
CA ARG A 19 -11.82 3.81 1.03
C ARG A 19 -11.64 2.32 0.73
N GLU A 20 -12.65 1.50 0.97
CA GLU A 20 -12.66 0.08 0.62
C GLU A 20 -12.46 -0.15 -0.88
N ALA A 21 -13.17 0.61 -1.72
CA ALA A 21 -13.02 0.53 -3.16
C ALA A 21 -11.58 0.83 -3.61
N LEU A 22 -10.95 1.87 -3.04
CA LEU A 22 -9.55 2.21 -3.31
C LEU A 22 -8.60 1.10 -2.83
N ILE A 23 -8.80 0.57 -1.62
CA ILE A 23 -8.00 -0.56 -1.08
C ILE A 23 -8.05 -1.75 -2.05
N LEU A 24 -9.26 -2.15 -2.47
CA LEU A 24 -9.44 -3.28 -3.38
C LEU A 24 -8.81 -3.00 -4.75
N HIS A 25 -8.93 -1.77 -5.25
CA HIS A 25 -8.36 -1.36 -6.52
C HIS A 25 -6.82 -1.49 -6.55
N TYR A 26 -6.14 -1.10 -5.46
CA TYR A 26 -4.68 -1.13 -5.38
C TYR A 26 -4.11 -2.39 -4.69
N ALA A 27 -4.94 -3.28 -4.17
CA ALA A 27 -4.50 -4.55 -3.58
C ALA A 27 -3.55 -5.38 -4.49
N PRO A 28 -3.73 -5.44 -5.83
CA PRO A 28 -2.77 -6.11 -6.71
C PRO A 28 -1.36 -5.48 -6.68
N LEU A 29 -1.24 -4.17 -6.44
CA LEU A 29 0.06 -3.49 -6.32
C LEU A 29 0.85 -4.04 -5.11
N VAL A 30 0.17 -4.19 -3.96
CA VAL A 30 0.76 -4.77 -2.74
C VAL A 30 1.30 -6.16 -3.02
N ARG A 31 0.47 -7.03 -3.59
CA ARG A 31 0.86 -8.43 -3.92
C ARG A 31 2.06 -8.48 -4.86
N ASN A 32 2.08 -7.65 -5.89
CA ASN A 32 3.19 -7.60 -6.85
C ASN A 32 4.50 -7.13 -6.21
N LEU A 33 4.45 -6.11 -5.33
CA LEU A 33 5.63 -5.60 -4.64
C LEU A 33 6.14 -6.60 -3.60
N ALA A 34 5.26 -7.17 -2.78
CA ALA A 34 5.59 -8.22 -1.82
C ALA A 34 6.23 -9.43 -2.50
N LYS A 35 5.69 -9.88 -3.65
CA LYS A 35 6.25 -10.99 -4.42
C LYS A 35 7.65 -10.68 -4.93
N GLY A 36 7.85 -9.47 -5.46
CA GLY A 36 9.17 -9.01 -5.90
C GLY A 36 10.21 -8.91 -4.78
N MET A 37 9.79 -8.59 -3.56
CA MET A 37 10.65 -8.57 -2.38
C MET A 37 10.95 -9.98 -1.86
N HIS A 38 9.96 -10.86 -1.84
CA HIS A 38 10.12 -12.25 -1.39
C HIS A 38 11.22 -12.98 -2.19
N PHE A 39 11.29 -12.76 -3.51
CA PHE A 39 12.38 -13.30 -4.34
C PHE A 39 13.80 -12.81 -3.99
N LYS A 40 13.92 -11.71 -3.23
CA LYS A 40 15.21 -11.11 -2.84
C LYS A 40 15.58 -11.35 -1.39
N LEU A 41 14.66 -11.88 -0.59
CA LEU A 41 14.84 -12.06 0.85
C LEU A 41 15.22 -13.52 1.16
N PRO A 42 15.89 -13.79 2.30
CA PRO A 42 16.11 -15.15 2.77
C PRO A 42 14.78 -15.90 2.92
N ALA A 43 14.79 -17.21 2.69
CA ALA A 43 13.60 -18.07 2.74
C ALA A 43 12.89 -18.14 4.11
N VAL A 44 13.42 -17.45 5.14
CA VAL A 44 12.86 -17.43 6.50
C VAL A 44 11.62 -16.52 6.62
N ILE A 45 11.40 -15.62 5.64
CA ILE A 45 10.31 -14.65 5.69
C ILE A 45 9.17 -15.14 4.82
N GLU A 46 8.01 -15.35 5.43
CA GLU A 46 6.81 -15.80 4.73
C GLU A 46 6.26 -14.72 3.81
N TYR A 47 5.76 -15.13 2.64
CA TYR A 47 5.15 -14.20 1.69
C TYR A 47 3.90 -13.51 2.28
N ALA A 48 3.15 -14.20 3.13
CA ALA A 48 1.94 -13.67 3.77
C ALA A 48 2.26 -12.47 4.69
N ASP A 49 3.40 -12.48 5.38
CA ASP A 49 3.83 -11.39 6.25
C ASP A 49 4.20 -10.16 5.42
N LEU A 50 4.93 -10.36 4.32
CA LEU A 50 5.26 -9.28 3.37
C LEU A 50 3.99 -8.63 2.78
N VAL A 51 2.97 -9.44 2.46
CA VAL A 51 1.69 -8.92 1.97
C VAL A 51 1.01 -8.10 3.07
N SER A 52 1.00 -8.58 4.32
CA SER A 52 0.39 -7.88 5.45
C SER A 52 1.06 -6.53 5.72
N TYR A 53 2.39 -6.48 5.77
CA TYR A 53 3.14 -5.22 5.89
C TYR A 53 2.86 -4.28 4.72
N GLY A 54 2.79 -4.81 3.50
CA GLY A 54 2.47 -4.02 2.33
C GLY A 54 1.07 -3.42 2.38
N PHE A 55 0.08 -4.12 2.94
CA PHE A 55 -1.26 -3.57 3.15
C PHE A 55 -1.27 -2.44 4.19
N LEU A 56 -0.50 -2.55 5.28
CA LEU A 56 -0.35 -1.43 6.22
C LEU A 56 0.18 -0.17 5.52
N GLY A 57 1.19 -0.34 4.65
CA GLY A 57 1.72 0.76 3.84
C GLY A 57 0.73 1.32 2.81
N LEU A 58 -0.15 0.48 2.25
CA LEU A 58 -1.20 0.94 1.34
C LEU A 58 -2.27 1.75 2.08
N LEU A 59 -2.74 1.29 3.24
CA LEU A 59 -3.76 1.98 4.03
C LEU A 59 -3.28 3.38 4.43
N ASP A 60 -2.07 3.47 4.95
CA ASP A 60 -1.45 4.74 5.32
C ASP A 60 -1.16 5.63 4.08
N ALA A 61 -0.86 5.04 2.93
CA ALA A 61 -0.77 5.78 1.67
C ALA A 61 -2.12 6.39 1.27
N ILE A 62 -3.22 5.63 1.35
CA ILE A 62 -4.56 6.11 0.99
C ILE A 62 -4.98 7.29 1.88
N GLU A 63 -4.77 7.14 3.19
CA GLU A 63 -5.11 8.16 4.17
C GLU A 63 -4.34 9.46 3.94
N ARG A 64 -3.03 9.35 3.66
CA ARG A 64 -2.13 10.52 3.54
C ARG A 64 -1.99 11.08 2.13
N TYR A 65 -2.52 10.41 1.12
CA TYR A 65 -2.43 10.88 -0.25
C TYR A 65 -3.15 12.21 -0.44
N ASP A 66 -2.61 13.05 -1.31
CA ASP A 66 -3.12 14.37 -1.63
C ASP A 66 -3.11 14.51 -3.16
N PRO A 67 -4.29 14.41 -3.81
CA PRO A 67 -4.42 14.51 -5.26
C PRO A 67 -3.91 15.84 -5.84
N ASP A 68 -3.88 16.92 -5.06
CA ASP A 68 -3.52 18.26 -5.53
C ASP A 68 -2.00 18.45 -5.67
N LYS A 69 -1.20 17.52 -5.14
CA LYS A 69 0.27 17.54 -5.26
C LYS A 69 0.79 17.07 -6.61
N GLY A 70 -0.08 16.60 -7.51
CA GLY A 70 0.28 16.22 -8.89
C GLY A 70 1.16 14.97 -9.00
N ILE A 71 1.31 14.20 -7.92
CA ILE A 71 2.00 12.90 -7.94
C ILE A 71 0.94 11.82 -8.10
N ASP A 72 1.11 10.95 -9.08
CA ASP A 72 0.24 9.78 -9.26
C ASP A 72 0.20 8.89 -8.00
N PHE A 73 -1.00 8.45 -7.59
CA PHE A 73 -1.16 7.67 -6.37
C PHE A 73 -0.34 6.38 -6.40
N LYS A 74 -0.32 5.66 -7.54
CA LYS A 74 0.41 4.40 -7.65
C LYS A 74 1.92 4.61 -7.44
N ALA A 75 2.47 5.71 -7.94
CA ALA A 75 3.86 6.09 -7.69
C ALA A 75 4.12 6.37 -6.20
N TYR A 76 3.25 7.14 -5.55
CA TYR A 76 3.34 7.44 -4.12
C TYR A 76 3.19 6.18 -3.24
N ALA A 77 2.15 5.38 -3.49
CA ALA A 77 1.86 4.15 -2.76
C ALA A 77 3.00 3.14 -2.86
N LYS A 78 3.65 3.01 -4.03
CA LYS A 78 4.83 2.14 -4.19
C LYS A 78 5.94 2.46 -3.18
N MET A 79 6.19 3.74 -2.90
CA MET A 79 7.18 4.15 -1.90
C MET A 79 6.76 3.73 -0.49
N ARG A 80 5.49 4.00 -0.12
CA ARG A 80 4.94 3.67 1.21
C ARG A 80 4.90 2.18 1.47
N ILE A 81 4.40 1.40 0.50
CA ILE A 81 4.30 -0.06 0.59
C ILE A 81 5.68 -0.69 0.78
N ASN A 82 6.67 -0.30 -0.02
CA ASN A 82 8.02 -0.84 0.13
C ASN A 82 8.65 -0.49 1.49
N GLY A 83 8.44 0.74 1.97
CA GLY A 83 8.91 1.16 3.30
C GLY A 83 8.31 0.29 4.40
N ALA A 84 6.98 0.13 4.39
CA ALA A 84 6.28 -0.69 5.37
C ALA A 84 6.76 -2.15 5.39
N ILE A 85 6.98 -2.76 4.21
CA ILE A 85 7.51 -4.12 4.13
C ILE A 85 8.93 -4.20 4.71
N ILE A 86 9.82 -3.28 4.35
CA ILE A 86 11.19 -3.26 4.85
C ILE A 86 11.22 -3.09 6.37
N ASP A 87 10.40 -2.19 6.91
CA ASP A 87 10.34 -1.92 8.34
C ASP A 87 9.71 -3.09 9.11
N GLY A 88 8.68 -3.73 8.56
CA GLY A 88 8.08 -4.96 9.10
C GLY A 88 9.11 -6.09 9.20
N VAL A 89 9.82 -6.38 8.10
CA VAL A 89 10.89 -7.39 8.08
C VAL A 89 12.01 -7.10 9.08
N ARG A 90 12.40 -5.83 9.24
CA ARG A 90 13.41 -5.42 10.23
C ARG A 90 12.93 -5.66 11.66
N SER A 91 11.63 -5.50 11.92
CA SER A 91 11.03 -5.69 13.24
C SER A 91 10.94 -7.16 13.64
N GLU A 92 10.69 -8.08 12.68
CA GLU A 92 10.65 -9.52 12.94
C GLU A 92 12.01 -10.12 13.29
N LYS A 93 13.09 -9.64 12.65
CA LYS A 93 14.46 -10.13 12.91
C LYS A 93 15.00 -9.81 14.30
N ARG A 94 14.23 -9.12 15.15
CA ARG A 94 14.63 -8.65 16.47
C ARG A 94 14.28 -9.62 17.63
N LEU A 95 13.88 -10.85 17.33
CA LEU A 95 13.64 -11.92 18.30
C LEU A 95 14.77 -12.96 18.30
#